data_AF-A0A365Y500-F1
#
_entry.id   AF-A0A365Y500-F1
#
_cell.length_a   1.000
_cell.length_b   1.000
_cell.length_c   1.000
_cell.angle_alpha   90.00
_cell.angle_beta   90.00
_cell.angle_gamma   90.00
#
_symmetry.space_group_name_H-M   'P 1'
#
loop_
_entity.id
_entity.type
_entity.pdbx_description
1 polymer ?
#
loop_
_entity_poly.entity_id
_entity_poly.type
_entity_poly.pdbx_seq_one_letter_code
_entity_poly.pdbx_strand_id
1 'polypeptide(L)'
;MIKQLLGGLLLIATTAFSQQKVSDMETIQQQNKAAIIHFYEDILNQRKFAQLDGLISLEYANSQGGSGIQGFIQSAQTVLQSFPDAQWSLSLVMAEGDKVFVKQTMQGTHQNTFQHIAPTHKAVTSEGTAIYTFKNGKIISHEVQTDRLGFLQQLGAIPADITSTNKRNQVYFIDKFIVPSAAISEFTQKMNYNRTFIQKLEGFMGDKVFQHQEPNGQYSVITVATWKNQECLDNAKTQVQAEYKRIGFNPAGFYQQLHIQMERGIYQGND
;
A
#
# COMPACT_ATOMS: atom_id res chain seq x y z
N MET A 1 -24.71 28.24 -54.94
CA MET A 1 -25.48 27.68 -53.80
C MET A 1 -24.96 26.26 -53.56
N ILE A 2 -24.84 25.82 -52.30
CA ILE A 2 -24.32 24.51 -51.82
C ILE A 2 -22.79 24.46 -51.57
N LYS A 3 -22.38 24.91 -50.37
CA LYS A 3 -21.20 24.45 -49.61
C LYS A 3 -21.40 24.75 -48.12
N GLN A 4 -22.26 23.98 -47.46
CA GLN A 4 -22.32 23.85 -46.00
C GLN A 4 -22.90 22.46 -45.72
N LEU A 5 -22.11 21.49 -45.23
CA LEU A 5 -22.60 20.27 -44.55
C LEU A 5 -21.51 19.30 -44.03
N LEU A 6 -20.25 19.74 -43.80
CA LEU A 6 -19.18 18.82 -43.36
C LEU A 6 -18.60 19.06 -41.95
N GLY A 7 -19.09 20.06 -41.20
CA GLY A 7 -18.56 20.38 -39.87
C GLY A 7 -19.19 19.64 -38.68
N GLY A 8 -20.39 19.06 -38.84
CA GLY A 8 -21.16 18.50 -37.72
C GLY A 8 -20.87 17.03 -37.40
N LEU A 9 -20.45 16.22 -38.39
CA LEU A 9 -20.24 14.78 -38.18
C LEU A 9 -18.99 14.47 -37.35
N LEU A 10 -17.94 15.28 -37.43
CA LEU A 10 -16.66 14.99 -36.78
C LEU A 10 -16.70 15.18 -35.25
N LEU A 11 -17.44 16.18 -34.75
CA LEU A 11 -17.61 16.42 -33.30
C LEU A 11 -18.56 15.42 -32.62
N ILE A 12 -19.62 14.99 -33.30
CA ILE A 12 -20.57 13.99 -32.77
C ILE A 12 -19.95 12.59 -32.77
N ALA A 13 -19.18 12.25 -33.81
CA ALA A 13 -18.48 10.97 -33.87
C ALA A 13 -17.36 10.85 -32.81
N THR A 14 -16.61 11.92 -32.54
CA THR A 14 -15.54 11.91 -31.52
C THR A 14 -16.08 11.83 -30.09
N THR A 15 -17.17 12.54 -29.80
CA THR A 15 -17.84 12.46 -28.49
C THR A 15 -18.50 11.10 -28.27
N ALA A 16 -19.23 10.56 -29.26
CA ALA A 16 -19.83 9.23 -29.16
C ALA A 16 -18.79 8.11 -29.05
N PHE A 17 -17.69 8.19 -29.80
CA PHE A 17 -16.59 7.21 -29.72
C PHE A 17 -15.86 7.27 -28.37
N SER A 18 -15.65 8.47 -27.82
CA SER A 18 -15.07 8.62 -26.48
C SER A 18 -16.00 8.07 -25.40
N GLN A 19 -17.30 8.29 -25.52
CA GLN A 19 -18.30 7.86 -24.54
C GLN A 19 -18.52 6.33 -24.58
N GLN A 20 -18.51 5.74 -25.77
CA GLN A 20 -18.59 4.30 -25.96
C GLN A 20 -17.34 3.57 -25.43
N LYS A 21 -16.14 4.10 -25.70
CA LYS A 21 -14.88 3.54 -25.17
C LYS A 21 -14.80 3.59 -23.64
N VAL A 22 -15.32 4.66 -23.01
CA VAL A 22 -15.39 4.77 -21.54
C VAL A 22 -16.37 3.74 -20.96
N SER A 23 -17.56 3.60 -21.58
CA SER A 23 -18.55 2.59 -21.20
C SER A 23 -18.03 1.14 -21.33
N ASP A 24 -17.30 0.85 -22.40
CA ASP A 24 -16.72 -0.48 -22.64
C ASP A 24 -15.63 -0.80 -21.60
N MET A 25 -14.81 0.19 -21.24
CA MET A 25 -13.78 0.06 -20.20
C MET A 25 -14.37 -0.16 -18.81
N GLU A 26 -15.41 0.59 -18.44
CA GLU A 26 -16.11 0.42 -17.16
C GLU A 26 -16.78 -0.96 -17.07
N THR A 27 -17.33 -1.44 -18.20
CA THR A 27 -17.91 -2.79 -18.31
C THR A 27 -16.85 -3.88 -18.12
N ILE A 28 -15.69 -3.77 -18.78
CA ILE A 28 -14.58 -4.73 -18.65
C ILE A 28 -14.05 -4.74 -17.22
N GLN A 29 -13.87 -3.58 -16.60
CA GLN A 29 -13.42 -3.49 -15.21
C GLN A 29 -14.40 -4.17 -14.25
N GLN A 30 -15.71 -3.95 -14.44
CA GLN A 30 -16.73 -4.60 -13.64
C GLN A 30 -16.74 -6.12 -13.82
N GLN A 31 -16.55 -6.61 -15.05
CA GLN A 31 -16.41 -8.03 -15.35
C GLN A 31 -15.18 -8.64 -14.66
N ASN A 32 -14.03 -7.96 -14.73
CA ASN A 32 -12.80 -8.43 -14.08
C ASN A 32 -12.97 -8.47 -12.54
N LYS A 33 -13.64 -7.48 -11.94
CA LYS A 33 -13.97 -7.51 -10.50
C LYS A 33 -14.85 -8.71 -10.16
N ALA A 34 -15.92 -8.94 -10.93
CA ALA A 34 -16.82 -10.06 -10.72
C ALA A 34 -16.08 -11.41 -10.84
N ALA A 35 -15.14 -11.52 -11.79
CA ALA A 35 -14.31 -12.70 -11.97
C ALA A 35 -13.41 -12.97 -10.76
N ILE A 36 -12.82 -11.93 -10.14
CA ILE A 36 -12.04 -12.08 -8.90
C ILE A 36 -12.93 -12.41 -7.70
N ILE A 37 -14.10 -11.81 -7.56
CA ILE A 37 -15.05 -12.14 -6.49
C ILE A 37 -15.45 -13.62 -6.59
N HIS A 38 -15.85 -14.07 -7.78
CA HIS A 38 -16.16 -15.47 -8.07
C HIS A 38 -14.99 -16.41 -7.77
N PHE A 39 -13.76 -16.00 -8.11
CA PHE A 39 -12.56 -16.76 -7.76
C PHE A 39 -12.44 -17.00 -6.26
N TYR A 40 -12.60 -15.97 -5.43
CA TYR A 40 -12.46 -16.11 -3.98
C TYR A 40 -13.66 -16.86 -3.38
N GLU A 41 -14.89 -16.46 -3.69
CA GLU A 41 -16.11 -16.93 -3.03
C GLU A 41 -16.54 -18.34 -3.47
N ASP A 42 -16.44 -18.65 -4.76
CA ASP A 42 -16.89 -19.93 -5.30
C ASP A 42 -15.74 -20.89 -5.55
N ILE A 43 -14.70 -20.45 -6.26
CA ILE A 43 -13.64 -21.35 -6.69
C ILE A 43 -12.75 -21.72 -5.51
N LEU A 44 -12.21 -20.72 -4.81
CA LEU A 44 -11.26 -20.92 -3.73
C LEU A 44 -11.99 -21.44 -2.48
N ASN A 45 -12.95 -20.69 -1.95
CA ASN A 45 -13.65 -21.02 -0.71
C ASN A 45 -14.46 -22.32 -0.75
N GLN A 46 -15.10 -22.64 -1.89
CA GLN A 46 -15.87 -23.87 -2.06
C GLN A 46 -15.09 -24.97 -2.81
N ARG A 47 -13.79 -24.77 -3.04
CA ARG A 47 -12.87 -25.74 -3.67
C ARG A 47 -13.28 -26.19 -5.08
N LYS A 48 -13.98 -25.34 -5.84
CA LYS A 48 -14.44 -25.61 -7.22
C LYS A 48 -13.34 -25.36 -8.26
N PHE A 49 -12.14 -25.91 -8.06
CA PHE A 49 -10.95 -25.61 -8.89
C PHE A 49 -11.08 -25.97 -10.37
N ALA A 50 -12.01 -26.86 -10.73
CA ALA A 50 -12.33 -27.17 -12.12
C ALA A 50 -12.82 -25.94 -12.92
N GLN A 51 -13.28 -24.88 -12.26
CA GLN A 51 -13.74 -23.65 -12.93
C GLN A 51 -12.59 -22.71 -13.31
N LEU A 52 -11.34 -23.01 -12.93
CA LEU A 52 -10.17 -22.17 -13.26
C LEU A 52 -9.88 -22.11 -14.77
N ASP A 53 -10.29 -23.11 -15.55
CA ASP A 53 -10.11 -23.14 -17.03
C ASP A 53 -10.72 -21.91 -17.73
N GLY A 54 -11.84 -21.42 -17.21
CA GLY A 54 -12.53 -20.23 -17.71
C GLY A 54 -11.83 -18.92 -17.33
N LEU A 55 -11.04 -18.92 -16.26
CA LEU A 55 -10.53 -17.72 -15.61
C LEU A 55 -9.05 -17.46 -15.87
N ILE A 56 -8.23 -18.51 -15.99
CA ILE A 56 -6.78 -18.39 -16.11
C ILE A 56 -6.36 -18.50 -17.58
N SER A 57 -5.46 -17.62 -18.00
CA SER A 57 -4.90 -17.63 -19.35
C SER A 57 -3.88 -18.77 -19.51
N LEU A 58 -3.75 -19.31 -20.72
CA LEU A 58 -2.63 -20.20 -21.07
C LEU A 58 -1.29 -19.47 -21.02
N GLU A 59 -1.29 -18.14 -21.20
CA GLU A 59 -0.12 -17.28 -21.06
C GLU A 59 0.22 -16.96 -19.59
N TYR A 60 -0.52 -17.50 -18.62
CA TYR A 60 -0.30 -17.18 -17.22
C TYR A 60 1.12 -17.53 -16.77
N ALA A 61 1.77 -16.58 -16.09
CA ALA A 61 3.05 -16.78 -15.43
C ALA A 61 3.09 -16.02 -14.08
N ASN A 62 3.80 -16.60 -13.11
CA ASN A 62 4.10 -15.95 -11.83
C ASN A 62 5.60 -15.69 -11.66
N SER A 63 5.95 -14.84 -10.68
CA SER A 63 7.34 -14.46 -10.39
C SER A 63 8.23 -15.62 -9.91
N GLN A 64 7.63 -16.76 -9.55
CA GLN A 64 8.32 -17.98 -9.10
C GLN A 64 8.51 -18.99 -10.25
N GLY A 65 8.20 -18.62 -11.50
CA GLY A 65 8.35 -19.48 -12.68
C GLY A 65 7.21 -20.48 -12.91
N GLY A 66 6.14 -20.41 -12.12
CA GLY A 66 4.92 -21.21 -12.34
C GLY A 66 4.12 -20.68 -13.53
N SER A 67 3.51 -21.59 -14.30
CA SER A 67 2.72 -21.27 -15.48
C SER A 67 1.35 -21.93 -15.51
N GLY A 68 0.42 -21.35 -16.28
CA GLY A 68 -0.96 -21.83 -16.40
C GLY A 68 -1.70 -21.95 -15.07
N ILE A 69 -2.74 -22.78 -15.04
CA ILE A 69 -3.59 -22.99 -13.86
C ILE A 69 -2.81 -23.55 -12.68
N GLN A 70 -1.90 -24.50 -12.92
CA GLN A 70 -1.08 -25.11 -11.86
C GLN A 70 -0.20 -24.05 -11.18
N GLY A 71 0.50 -23.22 -11.96
CA GLY A 71 1.29 -22.12 -11.43
C GLY A 71 0.44 -21.10 -10.67
N PHE A 72 -0.79 -20.86 -11.12
CA PHE A 72 -1.70 -19.92 -10.45
C PHE A 72 -2.16 -20.43 -9.08
N ILE A 73 -2.58 -21.69 -8.97
CA ILE A 73 -3.25 -22.20 -7.76
C ILE A 73 -2.30 -22.83 -6.75
N GLN A 74 -1.05 -23.12 -7.13
CA GLN A 74 -0.07 -23.84 -6.30
C GLN A 74 0.06 -23.27 -4.88
N SER A 75 0.20 -21.94 -4.74
CA SER A 75 0.37 -21.32 -3.42
C SER A 75 -0.86 -21.50 -2.53
N ALA A 76 -2.06 -21.37 -3.11
CA ALA A 76 -3.31 -21.60 -2.38
C ALA A 76 -3.47 -23.07 -1.99
N GLN A 77 -3.13 -24.01 -2.87
CA GLN A 77 -3.15 -25.44 -2.57
C GLN A 77 -2.20 -25.81 -1.42
N THR A 78 -0.99 -25.26 -1.40
CA THR A 78 -0.04 -25.48 -0.28
C THR A 78 -0.62 -25.00 1.05
N VAL A 79 -1.31 -23.85 1.07
CA VAL A 79 -2.01 -23.38 2.28
C VAL A 79 -3.14 -24.35 2.65
N LEU A 80 -3.98 -24.73 1.69
CA LEU A 80 -5.12 -25.62 1.92
C LEU A 80 -4.76 -27.02 2.40
N GLN A 81 -3.57 -27.51 2.06
CA GLN A 81 -3.06 -28.77 2.62
C GLN A 81 -2.85 -28.68 4.14
N SER A 82 -2.44 -27.52 4.64
CA SER A 82 -2.17 -27.30 6.08
C SER A 82 -3.37 -26.74 6.85
N PHE A 83 -4.21 -25.98 6.17
CA PHE A 83 -5.40 -25.29 6.67
C PHE A 83 -6.63 -25.68 5.81
N PRO A 84 -7.13 -26.92 5.93
CA PRO A 84 -8.15 -27.45 5.03
C PRO A 84 -9.49 -26.69 5.12
N ASP A 85 -9.76 -26.10 6.28
CA ASP A 85 -10.93 -25.25 6.56
C ASP A 85 -10.73 -23.78 6.18
N ALA A 86 -9.59 -23.39 5.58
CA ALA A 86 -9.30 -21.99 5.30
C ALA A 86 -10.37 -21.33 4.41
N GLN A 87 -10.77 -20.12 4.80
CA GLN A 87 -11.71 -19.26 4.10
C GLN A 87 -11.10 -17.89 3.89
N TRP A 88 -11.38 -17.30 2.73
CA TRP A 88 -10.94 -15.96 2.36
C TRP A 88 -12.13 -15.02 2.30
N SER A 89 -11.97 -13.82 2.85
CA SER A 89 -12.93 -12.73 2.77
C SER A 89 -12.28 -11.52 2.09
N LEU A 90 -13.05 -10.80 1.29
CA LEU A 90 -12.58 -9.60 0.58
C LEU A 90 -13.16 -8.35 1.27
N SER A 91 -12.28 -7.46 1.73
CA SER A 91 -12.69 -6.17 2.33
C SER A 91 -12.64 -5.01 1.33
N LEU A 92 -11.91 -5.19 0.23
CA LEU A 92 -11.84 -4.21 -0.86
C LEU A 92 -11.59 -4.92 -2.19
N VAL A 93 -12.30 -4.49 -3.24
CA VAL A 93 -12.07 -4.90 -4.63
C VAL A 93 -12.14 -3.67 -5.52
N MET A 94 -11.03 -3.32 -6.17
CA MET A 94 -10.93 -2.18 -7.08
C MET A 94 -10.38 -2.65 -8.42
N ALA A 95 -10.84 -2.05 -9.51
CA ALA A 95 -10.30 -2.31 -10.84
C ALA A 95 -9.91 -1.00 -11.51
N GLU A 96 -8.78 -1.04 -12.21
CA GLU A 96 -8.28 0.07 -13.00
C GLU A 96 -7.57 -0.50 -14.23
N GLY A 97 -8.05 -0.13 -15.41
CA GLY A 97 -7.54 -0.67 -16.67
C GLY A 97 -7.65 -2.19 -16.73
N ASP A 98 -6.50 -2.86 -16.86
CA ASP A 98 -6.38 -4.32 -16.92
C ASP A 98 -6.12 -4.97 -15.56
N LYS A 99 -6.14 -4.20 -14.45
CA LYS A 99 -5.78 -4.70 -13.12
C LYS A 99 -6.96 -4.75 -12.18
N VAL A 100 -6.96 -5.75 -11.31
CA VAL A 100 -7.86 -5.83 -10.16
C VAL A 100 -7.02 -5.94 -8.90
N PHE A 101 -7.18 -4.97 -8.00
CA PHE A 101 -6.62 -4.97 -6.66
C PHE A 101 -7.63 -5.51 -5.66
N VAL A 102 -7.18 -6.34 -4.73
CA VAL A 102 -7.98 -6.80 -3.59
C VAL A 102 -7.24 -6.64 -2.26
N LYS A 103 -7.98 -6.27 -1.19
CA LYS A 103 -7.58 -6.51 0.21
C LYS A 103 -8.36 -7.73 0.69
N GLN A 104 -7.63 -8.73 1.18
CA GLN A 104 -8.18 -10.04 1.56
C GLN A 104 -7.72 -10.45 2.96
N THR A 105 -8.56 -11.21 3.64
CA THR A 105 -8.24 -11.85 4.92
C THR A 105 -8.54 -13.33 4.83
N MET A 106 -7.52 -14.16 5.08
CA MET A 106 -7.63 -15.61 5.22
C MET A 106 -7.78 -15.97 6.69
N GLN A 107 -8.71 -16.88 7.00
CA GLN A 107 -8.87 -17.48 8.32
C GLN A 107 -8.92 -18.99 8.18
N GLY A 108 -8.29 -19.73 9.08
CA GLY A 108 -8.32 -21.20 9.09
C GLY A 108 -7.69 -21.80 10.34
N THR A 109 -7.74 -23.12 10.46
CA THR A 109 -7.16 -23.87 11.58
C THR A 109 -5.93 -24.64 11.12
N HIS A 110 -4.83 -24.54 11.86
CA HIS A 110 -3.59 -25.27 11.54
C HIS A 110 -3.74 -26.76 11.88
N GLN A 111 -4.19 -27.57 10.91
CA GLN A 111 -4.54 -28.98 11.12
C GLN A 111 -3.46 -29.95 10.65
N ASN A 112 -2.68 -29.59 9.62
CA ASN A 112 -1.57 -30.39 9.12
C ASN A 112 -0.28 -29.58 9.05
N THR A 113 0.85 -30.26 8.88
CA THR A 113 2.18 -29.64 8.82
C THR A 113 2.28 -28.56 7.74
N PHE A 114 2.59 -27.32 8.16
CA PHE A 114 2.90 -26.21 7.26
C PHE A 114 4.40 -25.91 7.25
N GLN A 115 5.09 -26.15 6.13
CA GLN A 115 6.50 -25.80 5.96
C GLN A 115 7.40 -26.24 7.15
N HIS A 116 7.33 -27.51 7.52
CA HIS A 116 8.04 -28.13 8.66
C HIS A 116 7.53 -27.73 10.06
N ILE A 117 6.50 -26.89 10.17
CA ILE A 117 5.86 -26.56 11.44
C ILE A 117 4.77 -27.58 11.70
N ALA A 118 4.86 -28.28 12.84
CA ALA A 118 3.86 -29.26 13.26
C ALA A 118 2.49 -28.61 13.49
N PRO A 119 1.37 -29.33 13.25
CA PRO A 119 0.04 -28.78 13.44
C PRO A 119 -0.17 -28.29 14.87
N THR A 120 -0.59 -27.04 15.01
CA THR A 120 -0.80 -26.39 16.31
C THR A 120 -2.25 -26.46 16.78
N HIS A 121 -3.17 -26.82 15.88
CA HIS A 121 -4.62 -26.84 16.09
C HIS A 121 -5.22 -25.50 16.52
N LYS A 122 -4.49 -24.39 16.32
CA LYS A 122 -4.97 -23.04 16.59
C LYS A 122 -5.61 -22.43 15.35
N ALA A 123 -6.61 -21.59 15.58
CA ALA A 123 -7.11 -20.68 14.57
C ALA A 123 -6.03 -19.63 14.26
N VAL A 124 -5.89 -19.31 12.97
CA VAL A 124 -4.97 -18.30 12.47
C VAL A 124 -5.68 -17.35 11.52
N THR A 125 -5.20 -16.12 11.46
CA THR A 125 -5.63 -15.10 10.51
C THR A 125 -4.43 -14.55 9.75
N SER A 126 -4.56 -14.39 8.43
CA SER A 126 -3.55 -13.75 7.59
C SER A 126 -4.20 -12.72 6.69
N GLU A 127 -3.83 -11.46 6.89
CA GLU A 127 -4.24 -10.38 6.00
C GLU A 127 -3.27 -10.27 4.82
N GLY A 128 -3.78 -9.78 3.69
CA GLY A 128 -2.95 -9.50 2.54
C GLY A 128 -3.64 -8.70 1.47
N THR A 129 -2.87 -8.40 0.44
CA THR A 129 -3.32 -7.72 -0.77
C THR A 129 -2.88 -8.52 -1.99
N ALA A 130 -3.68 -8.48 -3.05
CA ALA A 130 -3.29 -9.07 -4.32
C ALA A 130 -3.62 -8.15 -5.48
N ILE A 131 -2.77 -8.15 -6.50
CA ILE A 131 -3.02 -7.51 -7.79
C ILE A 131 -3.06 -8.59 -8.85
N TYR A 132 -4.16 -8.64 -9.59
CA TYR A 132 -4.36 -9.52 -10.74
C TYR A 132 -4.29 -8.70 -12.02
N THR A 133 -3.50 -9.15 -12.99
CA THR A 133 -3.48 -8.55 -14.33
C THR A 133 -4.25 -9.43 -15.31
N PHE A 134 -5.12 -8.81 -16.09
CA PHE A 134 -6.01 -9.46 -17.05
C PHE A 134 -5.59 -9.17 -18.49
N LYS A 135 -5.87 -10.13 -19.37
CA LYS A 135 -5.82 -9.97 -20.84
C LYS A 135 -6.94 -10.80 -21.43
N ASN A 136 -7.75 -10.19 -22.29
CA ASN A 136 -8.91 -10.84 -22.94
C ASN A 136 -9.85 -11.54 -21.93
N GLY A 137 -10.12 -10.89 -20.80
CA GLY A 137 -10.99 -11.42 -19.74
C GLY A 137 -10.39 -12.54 -18.89
N LYS A 138 -9.11 -12.89 -19.07
CA LYS A 138 -8.43 -13.94 -18.32
C LYS A 138 -7.23 -13.41 -17.55
N ILE A 139 -6.91 -14.03 -16.41
CA ILE A 139 -5.76 -13.68 -15.57
C ILE A 139 -4.47 -14.16 -16.25
N ILE A 140 -3.51 -13.25 -16.44
CA ILE A 140 -2.18 -13.56 -17.00
C ILE A 140 -1.05 -13.49 -15.97
N SER A 141 -1.25 -12.79 -14.86
CA SER A 141 -0.31 -12.77 -13.74
C SER A 141 -1.01 -12.35 -12.45
N HIS A 142 -0.40 -12.66 -11.31
CA HIS A 142 -0.79 -12.07 -10.05
C HIS A 142 0.44 -11.82 -9.16
N GLU A 143 0.30 -10.86 -8.27
CA GLU A 143 1.23 -10.59 -7.17
C GLU A 143 0.46 -10.57 -5.87
N VAL A 144 0.93 -11.32 -4.87
CA VAL A 144 0.27 -11.44 -3.56
C VAL A 144 1.27 -11.07 -2.47
N GLN A 145 0.86 -10.18 -1.59
CA GLN A 145 1.57 -9.83 -0.37
C GLN A 145 0.70 -10.18 0.84
N THR A 146 1.27 -10.84 1.83
CA THR A 146 0.56 -11.25 3.06
C THR A 146 1.38 -10.88 4.29
N ASP A 147 0.72 -10.76 5.45
CA ASP A 147 1.40 -10.66 6.74
C ASP A 147 2.05 -11.98 7.12
N ARG A 148 3.17 -12.28 6.48
CA ARG A 148 3.90 -13.53 6.67
C ARG A 148 4.51 -13.63 8.07
N LEU A 149 4.96 -12.51 8.64
CA LEU A 149 5.56 -12.48 9.96
C LEU A 149 4.50 -12.78 11.03
N GLY A 150 3.41 -12.02 11.06
CA GLY A 150 2.32 -12.24 12.01
C GLY A 150 1.69 -13.62 11.87
N PHE A 151 1.63 -14.16 10.65
CA PHE A 151 1.21 -15.53 10.41
C PHE A 151 2.13 -16.57 11.07
N LEU A 152 3.45 -16.47 10.86
CA LEU A 152 4.42 -17.39 11.47
C LEU A 152 4.48 -17.26 13.00
N GLN A 153 4.21 -16.08 13.55
CA GLN A 153 4.08 -15.87 14.99
C GLN A 153 2.87 -16.60 15.57
N GLN A 154 1.71 -16.54 14.89
CA GLN A 154 0.51 -17.28 15.31
C GLN A 154 0.74 -18.80 15.29
N LEU A 155 1.58 -19.29 14.38
CA LEU A 155 2.01 -20.69 14.33
C LEU A 155 3.08 -21.06 15.37
N GLY A 156 3.59 -20.09 16.14
CA GLY A 156 4.63 -20.29 17.14
C GLY A 156 6.02 -20.58 16.57
N ALA A 157 6.21 -20.40 15.25
CA ALA A 157 7.51 -20.60 14.59
C ALA A 157 8.46 -19.42 14.81
N ILE A 158 7.91 -18.24 15.14
CA ILE A 158 8.63 -17.02 15.45
C ILE A 158 8.08 -16.47 16.77
N PRO A 159 8.92 -16.02 17.71
CA PRO A 159 8.46 -15.38 18.94
C PRO A 159 7.53 -14.18 18.68
N ALA A 160 6.46 -14.07 19.47
CA ALA A 160 5.44 -13.03 19.32
C ALA A 160 5.93 -11.61 19.67
N ASP A 161 7.08 -11.50 20.33
CA ASP A 161 7.77 -10.25 20.69
C ASP A 161 8.67 -9.72 19.57
N ILE A 162 8.90 -10.50 18.49
CA ILE A 162 9.44 -9.99 17.22
C ILE A 162 8.31 -9.28 16.47
N THR A 163 7.75 -8.23 17.09
CA THR A 163 6.53 -7.58 16.62
C THR A 163 6.62 -7.15 15.16
N SER A 164 5.66 -7.60 14.34
CA SER A 164 5.11 -6.72 13.30
C SER A 164 4.76 -5.42 14.01
N THR A 165 5.31 -4.31 13.54
CA THR A 165 5.14 -3.03 14.21
C THR A 165 3.65 -2.73 14.28
N ASN A 166 3.05 -2.86 15.47
CA ASN A 166 1.65 -2.56 15.72
C ASN A 166 1.47 -1.05 15.42
N LYS A 167 1.07 -0.71 14.18
CA LYS A 167 1.04 0.66 13.67
C LYS A 167 -0.11 1.46 14.24
N ARG A 168 -1.11 0.78 14.80
CA ARG A 168 -2.35 1.34 15.32
C ARG A 168 -2.16 2.48 16.33
N ASN A 169 -1.05 2.47 17.07
CA ASN A 169 -0.73 3.54 18.03
C ASN A 169 0.33 4.52 17.53
N GLN A 170 0.96 4.26 16.38
CA GLN A 170 2.03 5.09 15.87
C GLN A 170 1.51 6.41 15.37
N VAL A 171 2.30 7.45 15.61
CA VAL A 171 2.01 8.80 15.15
C VAL A 171 3.08 9.21 14.14
N TYR A 172 2.64 9.62 12.96
CA TYR A 172 3.47 10.20 11.92
C TYR A 172 3.38 11.72 12.01
N PHE A 173 4.50 12.34 12.38
CA PHE A 173 4.67 13.77 12.38
C PHE A 173 5.31 14.18 11.06
N ILE A 174 4.54 14.86 10.21
CA ILE A 174 4.95 15.18 8.84
C ILE A 174 5.00 16.68 8.67
N ASP A 175 6.17 17.20 8.29
CA ASP A 175 6.32 18.59 7.88
C ASP A 175 6.64 18.64 6.39
N LYS A 176 5.95 19.53 5.66
CA LYS A 176 6.28 19.90 4.28
C LYS A 176 6.81 21.34 4.28
N PHE A 177 7.99 21.53 3.72
CA PHE A 177 8.63 22.83 3.57
C PHE A 177 8.77 23.17 2.10
N ILE A 178 8.53 24.43 1.76
CA ILE A 178 8.96 25.02 0.50
C ILE A 178 10.13 25.95 0.81
N VAL A 179 11.30 25.62 0.27
CA VAL A 179 12.59 26.22 0.64
C VAL A 179 13.23 26.85 -0.60
N PRO A 180 13.55 28.16 -0.59
CA PRO A 180 14.30 28.78 -1.67
C PRO A 180 15.66 28.12 -1.88
N SER A 181 16.14 28.05 -3.12
CA SER A 181 17.40 27.37 -3.44
C SER A 181 18.60 27.95 -2.69
N ALA A 182 18.60 29.26 -2.43
CA ALA A 182 19.65 29.93 -1.66
C ALA A 182 19.66 29.51 -0.17
N ALA A 183 18.54 29.04 0.37
CA ALA A 183 18.37 28.68 1.78
C ALA A 183 18.53 27.16 2.04
N ILE A 184 18.60 26.32 1.00
CA ILE A 184 18.53 24.86 1.16
C ILE A 184 19.65 24.29 2.04
N SER A 185 20.87 24.82 1.93
CA SER A 185 22.02 24.36 2.71
C SER A 185 21.82 24.65 4.20
N GLU A 186 21.47 25.90 4.53
CA GLU A 186 21.24 26.34 5.90
C GLU A 186 20.03 25.63 6.54
N PHE A 187 18.93 25.51 5.78
CA PHE A 187 17.76 24.75 6.19
C PHE A 187 18.12 23.29 6.50
N THR A 188 18.85 22.62 5.60
CA THR A 188 19.24 21.21 5.76
C THR A 188 20.12 21.02 7.00
N GLN A 189 21.03 21.95 7.28
CA GLN A 189 21.86 21.91 8.49
C GLN A 189 21.02 21.98 9.77
N LYS A 190 20.09 22.94 9.85
CA LYS A 190 19.18 23.08 11.01
C LYS A 190 18.23 21.90 11.14
N MET A 191 17.69 21.42 10.03
CA MET A 191 16.85 20.22 9.99
C MET A 191 17.61 19.00 10.52
N ASN A 192 18.84 18.76 10.05
CA ASN A 192 19.64 17.61 10.48
C ASN A 192 20.08 17.70 11.94
N TYR A 193 20.33 18.91 12.46
CA TYR A 193 20.54 19.12 13.89
C TYR A 193 19.34 18.63 14.70
N ASN A 194 18.14 19.09 14.33
CA ASN A 194 16.90 18.69 15.00
C ASN A 194 16.63 17.19 14.87
N ARG A 195 16.88 16.60 13.69
CA ARG A 195 16.71 15.16 13.44
C ARG A 195 17.64 14.33 14.35
N THR A 196 18.91 14.70 14.42
CA THR A 196 19.89 14.04 15.30
C THR A 196 19.50 14.13 16.77
N PHE A 197 18.86 15.22 17.17
CA PHE A 197 18.34 15.40 18.53
C PHE A 197 17.16 14.47 18.81
N ILE A 198 16.11 14.49 17.97
CA ILE A 198 14.89 13.70 18.20
C ILE A 198 15.13 12.19 18.11
N GLN A 199 16.14 11.74 17.35
CA GLN A 199 16.54 10.33 17.26
C GLN A 199 16.95 9.72 18.60
N LYS A 200 17.31 10.55 19.59
CA LYS A 200 17.75 10.12 20.92
C LYS A 200 16.61 10.10 21.94
N LEU A 201 15.41 10.56 21.55
CA LEU A 201 14.28 10.72 22.46
C LEU A 201 13.49 9.43 22.59
N GLU A 202 12.93 9.22 23.78
CA GLU A 202 12.12 8.05 24.06
C GLU A 202 10.91 7.96 23.11
N GLY A 203 10.67 6.75 22.59
CA GLY A 203 9.54 6.48 21.70
C GLY A 203 9.73 6.94 20.26
N PHE A 204 10.90 7.48 19.89
CA PHE A 204 11.25 7.69 18.49
C PHE A 204 11.47 6.34 17.79
N MET A 205 10.80 6.12 16.65
CA MET A 205 10.86 4.85 15.91
C MET A 205 11.65 4.94 14.60
N GLY A 206 11.79 6.15 14.05
CA GLY A 206 12.52 6.38 12.81
C GLY A 206 12.04 7.62 12.07
N ASP A 207 12.84 8.09 11.13
CA ASP A 207 12.50 9.23 10.29
C ASP A 207 12.92 9.04 8.82
N LYS A 208 12.25 9.77 7.93
CA LYS A 208 12.57 9.87 6.50
C LYS A 208 12.52 11.33 6.07
N VAL A 209 13.33 11.65 5.06
CA VAL A 209 13.28 12.94 4.37
C VAL A 209 13.18 12.69 2.88
N PHE A 210 12.20 13.33 2.26
CA PHE A 210 12.03 13.38 0.81
C PHE A 210 12.30 14.80 0.36
N GLN A 211 13.07 14.95 -0.71
CA GLN A 211 13.40 16.25 -1.28
C GLN A 211 13.15 16.19 -2.79
N HIS A 212 12.46 17.21 -3.30
CA HIS A 212 12.24 17.41 -4.72
C HIS A 212 12.54 18.87 -5.07
N GLN A 213 13.19 19.10 -6.21
CA GLN A 213 13.36 20.45 -6.73
C GLN A 213 12.21 20.76 -7.68
N GLU A 214 11.46 21.81 -7.36
CA GLU A 214 10.32 22.27 -8.15
C GLU A 214 10.76 22.98 -9.43
N PRO A 215 9.91 23.06 -10.46
CA PRO A 215 10.23 23.75 -11.73
C PRO A 215 10.64 25.22 -11.57
N ASN A 216 10.20 25.88 -10.50
CA ASN A 216 10.56 27.27 -10.17
C ASN A 216 11.94 27.40 -9.46
N GLY A 217 12.67 26.29 -9.30
CA GLY A 217 13.98 26.23 -8.67
C GLY A 217 13.96 26.02 -7.15
N GLN A 218 12.83 26.22 -6.47
CA GLN A 218 12.69 25.98 -5.03
C GLN A 218 12.70 24.48 -4.71
N TYR A 219 12.88 24.14 -3.44
CA TYR A 219 12.83 22.76 -2.98
C TYR A 219 11.57 22.50 -2.16
N SER A 220 10.84 21.45 -2.48
CA SER A 220 9.88 20.84 -1.58
C SER A 220 10.61 19.78 -0.74
N VAL A 221 10.61 19.96 0.57
CA VAL A 221 11.21 19.03 1.53
C VAL A 221 10.13 18.49 2.45
N ILE A 222 9.93 17.17 2.47
CA ILE A 222 8.98 16.50 3.34
C ILE A 222 9.77 15.70 4.38
N THR A 223 9.57 15.99 5.65
CA THR A 223 10.11 15.19 6.76
C THR A 223 8.99 14.34 7.34
N VAL A 224 9.28 13.08 7.65
CA VAL A 224 8.36 12.17 8.32
C VAL A 224 9.08 11.62 9.53
N ALA A 225 8.60 11.92 10.74
CA ALA A 225 9.08 11.30 11.98
C ALA A 225 8.00 10.37 12.53
N THR A 226 8.38 9.14 12.84
CA THR A 226 7.48 8.11 13.38
C THR A 226 7.72 7.97 14.87
N TRP A 227 6.64 8.08 15.64
CA TRP A 227 6.65 7.96 17.09
C TRP A 227 5.79 6.78 17.54
N LYS A 228 6.19 6.15 18.63
CA LYS A 228 5.49 5.02 19.24
C LYS A 228 4.04 5.32 19.55
N ASN A 229 3.76 6.54 20.04
CA ASN A 229 2.43 7.06 20.34
C ASN A 229 2.43 8.59 20.48
N GLN A 230 1.24 9.16 20.71
CA GLN A 230 1.02 10.60 20.85
C GLN A 230 1.74 11.21 22.06
N GLU A 231 1.79 10.49 23.18
CA GLU A 231 2.48 10.94 24.41
C GLU A 231 3.99 11.13 24.17
N CYS A 232 4.64 10.19 23.48
CA CYS A 232 6.04 10.32 23.11
C CYS A 232 6.28 11.55 22.21
N LEU A 233 5.40 11.80 21.23
CA LEU A 233 5.49 12.98 20.37
C LEU A 233 5.34 14.29 21.16
N ASP A 234 4.40 14.37 22.10
CA ASP A 234 4.17 15.60 22.88
C ASP A 234 5.29 15.88 23.88
N ASN A 235 5.86 14.83 24.49
CA ASN A 235 7.10 14.94 25.26
C ASN A 235 8.27 15.42 24.37
N ALA A 236 8.41 14.86 23.17
CA ALA A 236 9.45 15.26 22.23
C ALA A 236 9.32 16.73 21.81
N LYS A 237 8.11 17.23 21.53
CA LYS A 237 7.86 18.66 21.24
C LYS A 237 8.34 19.55 22.39
N THR A 238 8.06 19.16 23.63
CA THR A 238 8.49 19.90 24.83
C THR A 238 10.01 19.97 24.92
N GLN A 239 10.69 18.84 24.69
CA GLN A 239 12.16 18.79 24.70
C GLN A 239 12.79 19.55 23.54
N VAL A 240 12.22 19.49 22.34
CA VAL A 240 12.67 20.29 21.17
C VAL A 240 12.53 21.78 21.45
N GLN A 241 11.43 22.22 22.07
CA GLN A 241 11.27 23.62 22.45
C GLN A 241 12.30 24.06 23.50
N ALA A 242 12.61 23.21 24.48
CA ALA A 242 13.66 23.48 25.46
C ALA A 242 15.04 23.55 24.79
N GLU A 243 15.33 22.66 23.85
CA GLU A 243 16.58 22.64 23.10
C GLU A 243 16.75 23.89 22.24
N TYR A 244 15.69 24.32 21.55
CA TYR A 244 15.69 25.57 20.80
C TYR A 244 15.99 26.79 21.67
N LYS A 245 15.41 26.85 22.88
CA LYS A 245 15.76 27.89 23.86
C LYS A 245 17.22 27.80 24.28
N ARG A 246 17.74 26.60 24.55
CA ARG A 246 19.14 26.36 24.97
C ARG A 246 20.15 26.82 23.92
N ILE A 247 19.87 26.58 22.63
CA ILE A 247 20.76 26.96 21.52
C ILE A 247 20.45 28.33 20.93
N GLY A 248 19.48 29.06 21.49
CA GLY A 248 19.05 30.36 20.97
C GLY A 248 18.44 30.32 19.56
N PHE A 249 17.85 29.19 19.16
CA PHE A 249 17.23 29.05 17.84
C PHE A 249 15.75 29.44 17.89
N ASN A 250 15.35 30.35 17.00
CA ASN A 250 13.96 30.74 16.80
C ASN A 250 13.47 30.26 15.42
N PRO A 251 12.70 29.17 15.33
CA PRO A 251 12.22 28.64 14.06
C PRO A 251 11.35 29.61 13.27
N ALA A 252 10.46 30.37 13.92
CA ALA A 252 9.57 31.30 13.23
C ALA A 252 10.37 32.43 12.57
N GLY A 253 11.32 33.02 13.30
CA GLY A 253 12.23 34.03 12.75
C GLY A 253 13.12 33.48 11.64
N PHE A 254 13.62 32.25 11.80
CA PHE A 254 14.41 31.56 10.80
C PHE A 254 13.63 31.34 9.48
N TYR A 255 12.39 30.84 9.56
CA TYR A 255 11.57 30.64 8.37
C TYR A 255 11.19 31.96 7.69
N GLN A 256 10.88 32.99 8.48
CA GLN A 256 10.56 34.31 7.94
C GLN A 256 11.76 34.94 7.23
N GLN A 257 12.94 34.90 7.85
CA GLN A 257 14.17 35.45 7.30
C GLN A 257 14.58 34.77 5.98
N LEU A 258 14.38 33.45 5.89
CA LEU A 258 14.77 32.66 4.72
C LEU A 258 13.63 32.45 3.72
N HIS A 259 12.48 33.10 3.92
CA HIS A 259 11.28 32.95 3.09
C HIS A 259 10.83 31.49 2.90
N ILE A 260 10.94 30.69 3.96
CA ILE A 260 10.52 29.28 3.98
C ILE A 260 9.05 29.20 4.35
N GLN A 261 8.28 28.45 3.57
CA GLN A 261 6.90 28.11 3.91
C GLN A 261 6.86 26.71 4.52
N MET A 262 6.02 26.50 5.53
CA MET A 262 5.87 25.20 6.19
C MET A 262 4.40 24.85 6.41
N GLU A 263 4.07 23.60 6.13
CA GLU A 263 2.82 22.94 6.48
C GLU A 263 3.13 21.74 7.38
N ARG A 264 2.33 21.55 8.43
CA ARG A 264 2.53 20.48 9.41
C ARG A 264 1.27 19.65 9.56
N GLY A 265 1.42 18.33 9.48
CA GLY A 265 0.35 17.36 9.71
C GLY A 265 0.76 16.30 10.73
N ILE A 266 -0.21 15.84 11.51
CA ILE A 266 -0.07 14.72 12.43
C ILE A 266 -1.06 13.65 12.00
N TYR A 267 -0.56 12.45 11.72
CA TYR A 267 -1.36 11.34 11.20
C TYR A 267 -1.20 10.10 12.08
N GLN A 268 -2.24 9.30 12.17
CA GLN A 268 -2.21 8.02 12.88
C GLN A 268 -2.01 6.87 11.88
N GLY A 269 -1.27 5.85 12.30
CA GLY A 269 -1.21 4.60 11.55
C GLY A 269 -2.52 3.84 11.65
N ASN A 270 -3.16 3.59 10.51
CA ASN A 270 -4.29 2.67 10.41
C ASN A 270 -3.81 1.37 9.77
N ASP A 271 -4.25 0.23 10.33
CA ASP A 271 -4.07 -1.10 9.73
C ASP A 271 -5.05 -1.33 8.56
#